data_AF-A0A7C6DR99-F1
#
_entry.id   AF-A0A7C6DR99-F1
#
_cell.length_a   1.000
_cell.length_b   1.000
_cell.length_c   1.000
_cell.angle_alpha   90.00
_cell.angle_beta   90.00
_cell.angle_gamma   90.00
#
_symmetry.space_group_name_H-M   'P 1'
#
loop_
_entity.id
_entity.type
_entity.pdbx_description
1 polymer ?
#
loop_
_entity_poly.entity_id
_entity_poly.type
_entity_poly.pdbx_seq_one_letter_code
_entity_poly.pdbx_strand_id
1 'polypeptide(L)'
;MAGIVGGKINIQAGNVLIKNNDVGIKGKTVKIEGGKLDITLNDKGIDTVNLSTNTAELNISSNKVGIKASNAGLKSTTSTTISNNTTGVDSKNLGLKSDGVINITGNETGVKGENVASVKGQTVVISSNQKGIVGENVFVKGDKVVINENTVGVKANNMDAKVNDFQMFDNVVGIKQAKIKKK
;
A
#
# COMPACT_ATOMS: atom_id res chain seq x y z
N MET A 1 17.32 9.46 12.51
CA MET A 1 18.26 9.00 11.46
C MET A 1 17.58 7.91 10.65
N ALA A 2 17.84 7.80 9.34
CA ALA A 2 17.29 6.70 8.54
C ALA A 2 18.18 5.45 8.61
N GLY A 3 17.61 4.26 8.38
CA GLY A 3 18.33 2.98 8.44
C GLY A 3 19.28 2.80 7.27
N ILE A 4 18.73 2.75 6.05
CA ILE A 4 19.49 2.65 4.80
C ILE A 4 19.25 3.92 3.99
N VAL A 5 20.33 4.59 3.58
CA VAL A 5 20.27 5.84 2.81
C VAL A 5 21.17 5.77 1.59
N GLY A 6 20.65 6.18 0.43
CA GLY A 6 21.44 6.24 -0.79
C GLY A 6 20.64 6.71 -2.00
N GLY A 7 21.31 7.21 -3.04
CA GLY A 7 20.65 7.59 -4.29
C GLY A 7 20.01 6.39 -4.99
N LYS A 8 20.75 5.29 -5.08
CA LYS A 8 20.30 4.00 -5.62
C LYS A 8 20.60 2.91 -4.60
N ILE A 9 19.57 2.19 -4.17
CA ILE A 9 19.67 1.12 -3.18
C ILE A 9 19.17 -0.17 -3.85
N ASN A 10 20.03 -1.19 -3.88
CA ASN A 10 19.68 -2.53 -4.33
C ASN A 10 19.92 -3.49 -3.16
N ILE A 11 18.88 -4.18 -2.72
CA ILE A 11 18.97 -5.17 -1.64
C ILE A 11 18.58 -6.52 -2.23
N GLN A 12 19.50 -7.49 -2.14
CA GLN A 12 19.28 -8.88 -2.53
C GLN A 12 19.67 -9.76 -1.35
N ALA A 13 18.67 -10.32 -0.67
CA ALA A 13 18.91 -11.09 0.56
C ALA A 13 17.79 -12.09 0.80
N GLY A 14 18.09 -13.18 1.50
CA GLY A 14 17.07 -14.13 1.94
C GLY A 14 16.04 -13.43 2.84
N ASN A 15 16.49 -12.84 3.94
CA ASN A 15 15.64 -12.08 4.85
C ASN A 15 16.31 -10.75 5.21
N VAL A 16 15.51 -9.68 5.29
CA VAL A 16 15.94 -8.34 5.66
C VAL A 16 15.05 -7.86 6.80
N LEU A 17 15.66 -7.48 7.92
CA LEU A 17 14.98 -6.87 9.05
C LEU A 17 15.54 -5.46 9.28
N ILE A 18 14.68 -4.46 9.29
CA ILE A 18 15.05 -3.07 9.59
C ILE A 18 14.20 -2.56 10.74
N LYS A 19 14.87 -2.19 11.83
CA LYS A 19 14.28 -1.50 12.98
C LYS A 19 14.99 -0.17 13.15
N ASN A 20 14.24 0.93 13.11
CA ASN A 20 14.77 2.29 13.24
C ASN A 20 13.65 3.23 13.74
N ASN A 21 13.99 4.43 14.18
CA ASN A 21 13.01 5.38 14.68
C ASN A 21 12.37 6.20 13.55
N ASP A 22 13.15 6.75 12.61
CA ASP A 22 12.59 7.65 11.61
C ASP A 22 12.19 6.91 10.33
N VAL A 23 13.15 6.64 9.45
CA VAL A 23 12.89 6.06 8.14
C VAL A 23 13.69 4.77 7.97
N GLY A 24 13.06 3.71 7.49
CA GLY A 24 13.73 2.42 7.31
C GLY A 24 14.68 2.49 6.13
N ILE A 25 14.13 2.82 4.96
CA ILE A 25 14.88 2.98 3.71
C ILE A 25 14.54 4.31 3.06
N LYS A 26 15.57 5.12 2.79
CA LYS A 26 15.43 6.41 2.11
C LYS A 26 16.33 6.47 0.87
N GLY A 27 15.74 6.64 -0.31
CA GLY A 27 16.54 6.78 -1.52
C GLY A 27 15.77 7.25 -2.73
N LYS A 28 16.43 7.62 -3.82
CA LYS A 28 15.73 8.02 -5.06
C LYS A 28 15.18 6.79 -5.80
N THR A 29 15.93 5.70 -5.82
CA THR A 29 15.51 4.44 -6.43
C THR A 29 15.88 3.29 -5.51
N VAL A 30 14.89 2.47 -5.16
CA VAL A 30 15.02 1.35 -4.24
C VAL A 30 14.50 0.09 -4.94
N LYS A 31 15.35 -0.92 -5.06
CA LYS A 31 14.99 -2.26 -5.53
C LYS A 31 15.28 -3.27 -4.41
N ILE A 32 14.29 -4.09 -4.07
CA ILE A 32 14.42 -5.12 -3.03
C ILE A 32 13.95 -6.45 -3.60
N GLU A 33 14.83 -7.44 -3.60
CA GLU A 33 14.54 -8.79 -4.05
C GLU A 33 14.97 -9.78 -2.97
N GLY A 34 14.13 -10.77 -2.67
CA GLY A 34 14.45 -11.68 -1.57
C GLY A 34 13.31 -12.57 -1.10
N GLY A 35 13.51 -13.20 0.04
CA GLY A 35 12.47 -13.91 0.78
C GLY A 35 11.61 -12.93 1.57
N LYS A 36 12.05 -12.51 2.75
CA LYS A 36 11.25 -11.65 3.65
C LYS A 36 11.83 -10.26 3.81
N LEU A 37 11.01 -9.23 3.68
CA LEU A 37 11.34 -7.87 4.13
C LEU A 37 10.43 -7.48 5.31
N ASP A 38 11.03 -7.30 6.48
CA ASP A 38 10.36 -6.79 7.67
C ASP A 38 10.92 -5.41 8.04
N ILE A 39 10.04 -4.40 8.09
CA ILE A 39 10.39 -3.04 8.49
C ILE A 39 9.48 -2.62 9.65
N THR A 40 10.05 -2.15 10.77
CA THR A 40 9.30 -1.64 11.93
C THR A 40 9.87 -0.30 12.39
N LEU A 41 9.05 0.77 12.38
CA LEU A 41 9.52 2.14 12.59
C LEU A 41 8.51 3.08 13.26
N ASN A 42 8.95 4.28 13.65
CA ASN A 42 8.05 5.32 14.17
C ASN A 42 7.58 6.35 13.12
N ASP A 43 8.34 6.69 12.08
CA ASP A 43 7.88 7.65 11.05
C ASP A 43 7.49 6.97 9.73
N LYS A 44 8.44 6.58 8.87
CA LYS A 44 8.13 6.02 7.53
C LYS A 44 8.86 4.73 7.21
N GLY A 45 8.14 3.68 6.79
CA GLY A 45 8.73 2.41 6.30
C GLY A 45 9.79 2.64 5.22
N ILE A 46 9.31 3.09 4.06
CA ILE A 46 10.13 3.38 2.89
C ILE A 46 9.76 4.76 2.35
N ASP A 47 10.75 5.61 2.10
CA ASP A 47 10.58 6.94 1.49
C ASP A 47 11.45 7.06 0.24
N THR A 48 10.82 7.04 -0.93
CA THR A 48 11.53 7.03 -2.21
C THR A 48 10.80 7.76 -3.33
N VAL A 49 11.45 7.87 -4.50
CA VAL A 49 10.77 8.26 -5.73
C VAL A 49 10.29 7.02 -6.46
N ASN A 50 11.17 6.02 -6.64
CA ASN A 50 10.86 4.78 -7.34
C ASN A 50 11.13 3.57 -6.43
N LEU A 51 10.09 2.82 -6.11
CA LEU A 51 10.17 1.57 -5.35
C LEU A 51 9.80 0.39 -6.24
N SER A 52 10.64 -0.65 -6.23
CA SER A 52 10.28 -1.96 -6.74
C SER A 52 10.63 -3.04 -5.70
N THR A 53 9.66 -3.89 -5.37
CA THR A 53 9.90 -5.08 -4.55
C THR A 53 9.51 -6.34 -5.30
N ASN A 54 10.26 -7.40 -5.07
CA ASN A 54 9.93 -8.76 -5.46
C ASN A 54 10.36 -9.70 -4.33
N THR A 55 9.48 -9.86 -3.35
CA THR A 55 9.74 -10.66 -2.14
C THR A 55 8.78 -11.85 -2.04
N ALA A 56 9.06 -12.81 -1.17
CA ALA A 56 8.03 -13.75 -0.75
C ALA A 56 7.00 -13.04 0.15
N GLU A 57 7.51 -12.28 1.12
CA GLU A 57 6.74 -11.53 2.10
C GLU A 57 7.24 -10.09 2.20
N LEU A 58 6.31 -9.14 2.27
CA LEU A 58 6.59 -7.74 2.53
C LEU A 58 5.78 -7.29 3.73
N ASN A 59 6.44 -7.06 4.87
CA ASN A 59 5.79 -6.57 6.09
C ASN A 59 6.36 -5.22 6.49
N ILE A 60 5.51 -4.21 6.57
CA ILE A 60 5.90 -2.87 7.00
C ILE A 60 4.95 -2.42 8.10
N SER A 61 5.52 -2.07 9.25
CA SER A 61 4.83 -1.44 10.37
C SER A 61 5.46 -0.08 10.65
N SER A 62 4.67 0.99 10.63
CA SER A 62 5.18 2.35 10.89
C SER A 62 4.14 3.24 11.55
N ASN A 63 4.46 4.10 12.51
CA ASN A 63 3.39 4.92 13.11
C ASN A 63 2.79 5.95 12.14
N LYS A 64 3.54 6.50 11.16
CA LYS A 64 2.95 7.43 10.18
C LYS A 64 2.66 6.79 8.83
N VAL A 65 3.70 6.58 8.01
CA VAL A 65 3.51 6.16 6.62
C VAL A 65 4.25 4.87 6.32
N GLY A 66 3.53 3.82 5.91
CA GLY A 66 4.17 2.56 5.55
C GLY A 66 5.10 2.73 4.36
N ILE A 67 4.56 3.18 3.23
CA ILE A 67 5.32 3.43 2.01
C ILE A 67 4.96 4.80 1.46
N LYS A 68 5.99 5.62 1.19
CA LYS A 68 5.87 6.86 0.44
C LYS A 68 6.71 6.77 -0.82
N ALA A 69 6.08 6.83 -2.00
CA ALA A 69 6.79 6.76 -3.27
C ALA A 69 6.11 7.58 -4.37
N SER A 70 6.83 8.15 -5.33
CA SER A 70 6.15 8.64 -6.54
C SER A 70 5.60 7.48 -7.37
N ASN A 71 6.40 6.42 -7.53
CA ASN A 71 6.03 5.19 -8.21
C ASN A 71 6.37 4.00 -7.31
N ALA A 72 5.39 3.15 -7.03
CA ALA A 72 5.57 1.93 -6.25
C ALA A 72 5.06 0.71 -7.03
N GLY A 73 5.96 -0.21 -7.33
CA GLY A 73 5.67 -1.55 -7.84
C GLY A 73 6.00 -2.60 -6.77
N LEU A 74 4.98 -3.05 -6.05
CA LEU A 74 5.12 -3.98 -4.93
C LEU A 74 4.68 -5.35 -5.37
N LYS A 75 5.61 -6.30 -5.44
CA LYS A 75 5.30 -7.70 -5.73
C LYS A 75 5.69 -8.59 -4.56
N SER A 76 4.75 -9.43 -4.14
CA SER A 76 4.97 -10.54 -3.24
C SER A 76 4.40 -11.84 -3.80
N THR A 77 4.93 -12.99 -3.40
CA THR A 77 4.33 -14.29 -3.76
C THR A 77 3.36 -14.79 -2.71
N THR A 78 3.59 -14.45 -1.43
CA THR A 78 2.80 -14.98 -0.31
C THR A 78 1.93 -13.89 0.30
N SER A 79 2.54 -12.79 0.73
CA SER A 79 1.80 -11.71 1.38
C SER A 79 2.46 -10.34 1.27
N THR A 80 1.61 -9.32 1.28
CA THR A 80 2.00 -7.95 1.57
C THR A 80 1.15 -7.45 2.72
N THR A 81 1.79 -7.12 3.85
CA THR A 81 1.15 -6.54 5.03
C THR A 81 1.73 -5.16 5.30
N ILE A 82 0.89 -4.13 5.31
CA ILE A 82 1.30 -2.77 5.64
C ILE A 82 0.37 -2.23 6.71
N SER A 83 0.93 -1.92 7.87
CA SER A 83 0.20 -1.42 9.04
C SER A 83 0.78 -0.10 9.56
N ASN A 84 -0.08 0.84 9.91
CA ASN A 84 0.32 2.20 10.29
C ASN A 84 -0.82 2.99 10.95
N ASN A 85 -0.48 4.13 11.53
CA ASN A 85 -1.48 5.01 12.17
C ASN A 85 -1.82 6.24 11.31
N THR A 86 -1.34 6.35 10.07
CA THR A 86 -1.72 7.48 9.20
C THR A 86 -2.02 6.99 7.79
N THR A 87 -1.00 6.64 7.00
CA THR A 87 -1.20 6.14 5.64
C THR A 87 -0.41 4.87 5.35
N GLY A 88 -1.09 3.82 4.85
CA GLY A 88 -0.42 2.59 4.41
C GLY A 88 0.51 2.83 3.26
N VAL A 89 -0.07 3.21 2.13
CA VAL A 89 0.70 3.50 0.93
C VAL A 89 0.26 4.86 0.40
N ASP A 90 1.20 5.80 0.32
CA ASP A 90 1.04 7.07 -0.37
C ASP A 90 1.91 7.05 -1.63
N SER A 91 1.29 6.82 -2.79
CA SER A 91 2.01 6.83 -4.05
C SER A 91 1.22 7.38 -5.22
N LYS A 92 1.84 8.26 -6.04
CA LYS A 92 1.18 8.78 -7.24
C LYS A 92 0.76 7.65 -8.17
N ASN A 93 1.66 6.70 -8.43
CA ASN A 93 1.37 5.50 -9.24
C ASN A 93 1.67 4.23 -8.43
N LEU A 94 0.62 3.49 -8.10
CA LEU A 94 0.72 2.27 -7.32
C LEU A 94 0.31 1.03 -8.14
N GLY A 95 1.22 0.06 -8.22
CA GLY A 95 0.92 -1.33 -8.56
C GLY A 95 1.28 -2.22 -7.38
N LEU A 96 0.30 -2.93 -6.85
CA LEU A 96 0.47 -3.87 -5.75
C LEU A 96 -0.06 -5.23 -6.17
N LYS A 97 0.82 -6.23 -6.17
CA LYS A 97 0.51 -7.60 -6.56
C LYS A 97 1.01 -8.57 -5.51
N SER A 98 0.11 -9.38 -4.97
CA SER A 98 0.41 -10.59 -4.22
C SER A 98 -0.23 -11.77 -4.93
N ASP A 99 0.41 -12.93 -4.94
CA ASP A 99 -0.27 -14.16 -5.37
C ASP A 99 -1.10 -14.76 -4.21
N GLY A 100 -0.85 -14.35 -2.97
CA GLY A 100 -1.67 -14.66 -1.80
C GLY A 100 -2.44 -13.44 -1.29
N VAL A 101 -2.11 -12.96 -0.09
CA VAL A 101 -2.89 -11.94 0.63
C VAL A 101 -2.25 -10.55 0.48
N ILE A 102 -3.09 -9.54 0.33
CA ILE A 102 -2.74 -8.14 0.58
C ILE A 102 -3.56 -7.67 1.77
N ASN A 103 -2.89 -7.20 2.81
CA ASN A 103 -3.54 -6.56 3.95
C ASN A 103 -2.93 -5.18 4.17
N ILE A 104 -3.74 -4.14 4.02
CA ILE A 104 -3.31 -2.77 4.26
C ILE A 104 -4.23 -2.12 5.27
N THR A 105 -3.66 -1.75 6.41
CA THR A 105 -4.36 -1.04 7.46
C THR A 105 -3.79 0.37 7.61
N GLY A 106 -4.61 1.34 8.00
CA GLY A 106 -4.15 2.69 8.34
C GLY A 106 -5.21 3.43 9.15
N ASN A 107 -4.88 4.27 10.14
CA ASN A 107 -5.97 4.98 10.84
C ASN A 107 -6.62 6.06 9.95
N GLU A 108 -5.87 6.78 9.13
CA GLU A 108 -6.46 7.80 8.26
C GLU A 108 -6.75 7.27 6.86
N THR A 109 -5.78 6.63 6.22
CA THR A 109 -5.98 6.11 4.85
C THR A 109 -5.22 4.83 4.64
N GLY A 110 -5.88 3.78 4.14
CA GLY A 110 -5.19 2.55 3.77
C GLY A 110 -4.26 2.79 2.56
N VAL A 111 -4.86 3.15 1.43
CA VAL A 111 -4.16 3.36 0.15
C VAL A 111 -4.53 4.71 -0.45
N LYS A 112 -3.51 5.47 -0.85
CA LYS A 112 -3.66 6.79 -1.48
C LYS A 112 -2.78 6.91 -2.71
N GLY A 113 -3.35 7.40 -3.81
CA GLY A 113 -2.59 7.70 -5.01
C GLY A 113 -3.35 8.50 -6.06
N GLU A 114 -2.67 8.95 -7.12
CA GLU A 114 -3.35 9.53 -8.28
C GLU A 114 -3.89 8.39 -9.16
N ASN A 115 -3.02 7.43 -9.51
CA ASN A 115 -3.33 6.20 -10.22
C ASN A 115 -3.04 5.00 -9.31
N VAL A 116 -4.08 4.46 -8.68
CA VAL A 116 -4.02 3.14 -8.04
C VAL A 116 -4.28 2.11 -9.14
N ALA A 117 -3.25 1.91 -9.96
CA ALA A 117 -3.33 1.22 -11.24
C ALA A 117 -3.64 -0.28 -11.11
N SER A 118 -3.29 -0.90 -9.97
CA SER A 118 -3.85 -2.20 -9.60
C SER A 118 -3.53 -2.55 -8.14
N VAL A 119 -4.55 -3.00 -7.40
CA VAL A 119 -4.36 -3.84 -6.21
C VAL A 119 -4.84 -5.23 -6.56
N LYS A 120 -3.90 -6.18 -6.70
CA LYS A 120 -4.15 -7.54 -7.15
C LYS A 120 -3.68 -8.57 -6.13
N GLY A 121 -4.61 -9.28 -5.52
CA GLY A 121 -4.34 -10.38 -4.59
C GLY A 121 -5.34 -11.51 -4.79
N GLN A 122 -5.06 -12.70 -4.25
CA GLN A 122 -6.12 -13.69 -4.06
C GLN A 122 -7.16 -13.14 -3.08
N THR A 123 -6.67 -12.62 -1.94
CA THR A 123 -7.47 -11.82 -1.01
C THR A 123 -6.85 -10.44 -0.86
N VAL A 124 -7.67 -9.40 -0.99
CA VAL A 124 -7.29 -8.01 -0.70
C VAL A 124 -8.16 -7.52 0.45
N VAL A 125 -7.53 -7.12 1.55
CA VAL A 125 -8.18 -6.49 2.70
C VAL A 125 -7.61 -5.09 2.86
N ILE A 126 -8.50 -4.09 2.89
CA ILE A 126 -8.13 -2.71 3.14
C ILE A 126 -9.03 -2.16 4.24
N SER A 127 -8.40 -1.79 5.35
CA SER A 127 -9.06 -1.32 6.57
C SER A 127 -8.51 0.03 6.97
N SER A 128 -9.38 1.00 7.23
CA SER A 128 -8.93 2.27 7.83
C SER A 128 -10.06 2.98 8.54
N ASN A 129 -9.77 3.82 9.53
CA ASN A 129 -10.84 4.49 10.28
C ASN A 129 -11.51 5.61 9.45
N GLN A 130 -10.80 6.20 8.48
CA GLN A 130 -11.36 7.26 7.63
C GLN A 130 -11.54 6.87 6.16
N LYS A 131 -10.48 6.49 5.43
CA LYS A 131 -10.57 6.28 3.97
C LYS A 131 -9.84 5.01 3.50
N GLY A 132 -10.55 4.02 2.99
CA GLY A 132 -9.92 2.76 2.56
C GLY A 132 -8.97 2.97 1.40
N ILE A 133 -9.53 3.30 0.22
CA ILE A 133 -8.77 3.65 -0.99
C ILE A 133 -9.14 5.05 -1.45
N VAL A 134 -8.14 5.87 -1.77
CA VAL A 134 -8.32 7.19 -2.38
C VAL A 134 -7.48 7.31 -3.64
N GLY A 135 -8.11 7.65 -4.76
CA GLY A 135 -7.37 8.10 -5.93
C GLY A 135 -8.19 8.69 -7.06
N GLU A 136 -7.57 8.97 -8.21
CA GLU A 136 -8.31 9.39 -9.40
C GLU A 136 -8.82 8.16 -10.15
N ASN A 137 -7.93 7.22 -10.43
CA ASN A 137 -8.24 5.94 -11.06
C ASN A 137 -7.92 4.80 -10.10
N VAL A 138 -8.91 3.96 -9.80
CA VAL A 138 -8.77 2.81 -8.89
C VAL A 138 -9.17 1.54 -9.62
N PHE A 139 -8.21 0.64 -9.80
CA PHE A 139 -8.46 -0.71 -10.30
C PHE A 139 -8.18 -1.75 -9.23
N VAL A 140 -9.17 -2.56 -8.89
CA VAL A 140 -9.01 -3.67 -7.93
C VAL A 140 -9.36 -4.99 -8.58
N LYS A 141 -8.50 -5.98 -8.39
CA LYS A 141 -8.71 -7.35 -8.88
C LYS A 141 -8.38 -8.36 -7.81
N GLY A 142 -9.24 -9.32 -7.59
CA GLY A 142 -8.93 -10.44 -6.70
C GLY A 142 -10.06 -11.45 -6.64
N ASP A 143 -9.79 -12.61 -6.06
CA ASP A 143 -10.86 -13.57 -5.84
C ASP A 143 -11.79 -13.07 -4.75
N LYS A 144 -11.21 -12.51 -3.69
CA LYS A 144 -11.94 -11.82 -2.62
C LYS A 144 -11.37 -10.43 -2.35
N VAL A 145 -12.25 -9.44 -2.24
CA VAL A 145 -11.89 -8.07 -1.85
C VAL A 145 -12.79 -7.61 -0.72
N VAL A 146 -12.18 -7.20 0.38
CA VAL A 146 -12.85 -6.71 1.59
C VAL A 146 -12.38 -5.29 1.87
N ILE A 147 -13.32 -4.38 2.04
CA ILE A 147 -13.07 -3.00 2.49
C ILE A 147 -13.93 -2.74 3.73
N ASN A 148 -13.30 -2.53 4.88
CA ASN A 148 -14.03 -2.42 6.15
C ASN A 148 -13.58 -1.27 7.05
N GLU A 149 -14.49 -0.88 7.95
CA GLU A 149 -14.27 0.05 9.06
C GLU A 149 -13.99 1.51 8.65
N ASN A 150 -14.33 1.90 7.41
CA ASN A 150 -14.00 3.23 6.88
C ASN A 150 -15.15 4.23 6.97
N THR A 151 -14.83 5.49 7.25
CA THR A 151 -15.78 6.57 6.94
C THR A 151 -16.11 6.61 5.43
N VAL A 152 -15.12 6.38 4.57
CA VAL A 152 -15.29 6.23 3.12
C VAL A 152 -14.51 5.00 2.65
N GLY A 153 -15.19 3.96 2.16
CA GLY A 153 -14.53 2.75 1.68
C GLY A 153 -13.62 3.04 0.47
N VAL A 154 -14.21 3.57 -0.62
CA VAL A 154 -13.47 3.98 -1.81
C VAL A 154 -13.86 5.39 -2.24
N LYS A 155 -12.85 6.25 -2.45
CA LYS A 155 -13.02 7.58 -3.06
C LYS A 155 -12.25 7.66 -4.38
N ALA A 156 -12.94 7.61 -5.50
CA ALA A 156 -12.33 7.59 -6.84
C ALA A 156 -13.08 8.47 -7.86
N ASN A 157 -12.42 8.92 -8.94
CA ASN A 157 -13.15 9.49 -10.08
C ASN A 157 -13.62 8.36 -11.00
N ASN A 158 -12.73 7.41 -11.28
CA ASN A 158 -13.00 6.20 -12.04
C ASN A 158 -12.63 4.99 -11.18
N MET A 159 -13.54 4.01 -11.10
CA MET A 159 -13.31 2.77 -10.38
C MET A 159 -13.73 1.59 -11.24
N ASP A 160 -12.82 0.64 -11.38
CA ASP A 160 -13.05 -0.63 -12.04
C ASP A 160 -12.70 -1.77 -11.07
N ALA A 161 -13.61 -2.72 -10.91
CA ALA A 161 -13.42 -3.87 -10.04
C ALA A 161 -13.69 -5.16 -10.80
N LYS A 162 -12.69 -6.06 -10.82
CA LYS A 162 -12.85 -7.43 -11.33
C LYS A 162 -12.62 -8.41 -10.18
N VAL A 163 -13.71 -8.75 -9.51
CA VAL A 163 -13.72 -9.42 -8.21
C VAL A 163 -14.78 -10.52 -8.21
N ASN A 164 -14.45 -11.70 -7.68
CA ASN A 164 -15.43 -12.79 -7.59
C ASN A 164 -16.33 -12.61 -6.35
N ASP A 165 -15.73 -12.21 -5.23
CA ASP A 165 -16.40 -11.86 -3.98
C ASP A 165 -15.98 -10.45 -3.54
N PHE A 166 -16.93 -9.51 -3.53
CA PHE A 166 -16.70 -8.13 -3.10
C PHE A 166 -17.54 -7.82 -1.87
N GLN A 167 -16.84 -7.39 -0.82
CA GLN A 167 -17.39 -7.22 0.50
C GLN A 167 -17.06 -5.84 1.04
N MET A 168 -18.09 -5.14 1.48
CA MET A 168 -17.97 -3.84 2.11
C MET A 168 -18.82 -3.78 3.37
N PHE A 169 -18.17 -3.68 4.52
CA PHE A 169 -18.81 -3.71 5.83
C PHE A 169 -18.37 -2.53 6.68
N ASP A 170 -19.22 -2.08 7.58
CA ASP A 170 -18.87 -1.05 8.58
C ASP A 170 -18.28 0.22 7.94
N ASN A 171 -18.73 0.52 6.72
CA ASN A 171 -18.39 1.74 6.03
C ASN A 171 -19.53 2.74 6.15
N VAL A 172 -19.25 3.98 6.54
CA VAL A 172 -20.28 5.04 6.59
C VAL A 172 -20.70 5.41 5.17
N VAL A 173 -19.74 5.56 4.27
CA VAL A 173 -19.95 5.76 2.83
C VAL A 173 -19.19 4.67 2.09
N GLY A 174 -19.90 3.85 1.33
CA GLY A 174 -19.24 2.79 0.57
C GLY A 174 -18.31 3.36 -0.51
N ILE A 175 -18.90 3.89 -1.59
CA ILE A 175 -18.15 4.45 -2.72
C ILE A 175 -18.54 5.92 -2.90
N LYS A 176 -17.56 6.79 -3.08
CA LYS A 176 -17.74 8.24 -3.28
C LYS A 176 -16.95 8.73 -4.49
N GLN A 177 -17.61 9.47 -5.39
CA GLN A 177 -16.89 10.12 -6.48
C GLN A 177 -15.99 11.24 -5.95
N ALA A 178 -14.73 11.32 -6.41
CA ALA A 178 -13.78 12.31 -5.89
C ALA A 178 -14.05 13.75 -6.38
N LYS A 179 -14.61 13.94 -7.58
CA LYS A 179 -15.09 15.23 -8.12
C LYS A 179 -16.35 15.06 -8.98
N ILE A 180 -17.39 15.86 -8.72
CA ILE A 180 -18.44 16.14 -9.70
C ILE A 180 -17.91 17.31 -10.55
N LYS A 181 -17.42 17.05 -11.77
CA LYS A 181 -17.22 18.13 -12.73
C LYS A 181 -18.62 18.55 -13.21
N LYS A 182 -19.14 19.67 -12.70
CA LYS A 182 -20.26 20.33 -13.38
C LYS A 182 -19.76 20.70 -14.78
N LYS A 183 -20.42 20.14 -15.81
CA LYS A 183 -20.26 20.63 -17.18
C LYS A 183 -20.82 22.04 -17.28
#